data_AF-E9F247-F1
#
_entry.id   AF-E9F247-F1
#
_cell.length_a   1.000
_cell.length_b   1.000
_cell.length_c   1.000
_cell.angle_alpha   90.00
_cell.angle_beta   90.00
_cell.angle_gamma   90.00
#
_symmetry.space_group_name_H-M   'P 1'
#
loop_
_entity.id
_entity.type
_entity.pdbx_description
1 polymer ?
#
loop_
_entity_poly.entity_id
_entity_poly.type
_entity_poly.pdbx_seq_one_letter_code
_entity_poly.pdbx_strand_id
1 'polypeptide(L)'
;MAAPNTVHSRSHSLLLLQKLLNLRDSASPLTLVLDGLEQPAQPVLDEFMTRAKISKTKVILLSFATVKKPQTVDVMVKAAGRDLRLVAKELAAHYPVFDPTQPREKPSQRAIILIDSLNSLASTAPSSLSHFLSSILTPAVSIVSVYHTDVPILLPPSFNEYEPHPFTILNHLATAILRLSSLPQEIDRQKARNRAVQEPEWGLKEDREGVIIGLKPRAPDQDRGVVVDMELRRKSGRTVTEKFILQRHLLAAGKSGTGRITLLTDHAMFRPAEADRDDAEEPESTFSLGLTEKQRRDREGIVLPYFDAQTDIGAGEGGRILYEMGREDDFDEEEDEI
;
A
#
# COMPACT_ATOMS: atom_id res chain seq x y z
N MET A 1 26.34 -6.06 13.79
CA MET A 1 24.87 -5.89 13.80
C MET A 1 24.25 -7.06 13.06
N ALA A 2 23.44 -7.88 13.72
CA ALA A 2 22.86 -9.09 13.12
C ALA A 2 21.79 -8.71 12.07
N ALA A 3 21.91 -9.24 10.86
CA ALA A 3 20.88 -9.08 9.83
C ALA A 3 19.55 -9.65 10.36
N PRO A 4 18.45 -8.88 10.37
CA PRO A 4 17.15 -9.43 10.75
C PRO A 4 16.81 -10.56 9.77
N ASN A 5 16.39 -11.71 10.30
CA ASN A 5 16.01 -12.91 9.53
C ASN A 5 15.11 -12.54 8.33
N THR A 6 15.69 -12.40 7.15
CA THR A 6 15.03 -11.92 5.92
C THR A 6 13.86 -12.81 5.51
N VAL A 7 13.97 -14.12 5.79
CA VAL A 7 12.92 -15.12 5.57
C VAL A 7 11.69 -14.89 6.47
N HIS A 8 11.91 -14.49 7.72
CA HIS A 8 10.82 -14.22 8.66
C HIS A 8 10.07 -12.94 8.28
N SER A 9 10.80 -11.87 7.93
CA SER A 9 10.22 -10.63 7.42
C SER A 9 9.41 -10.87 6.14
N ARG A 10 9.97 -11.61 5.18
CA ARG A 10 9.32 -11.98 3.92
C ARG A 10 8.01 -12.75 4.14
N SER A 11 8.04 -13.76 4.99
CA SER A 11 6.85 -14.55 5.32
C SER A 11 5.79 -13.70 6.02
N HIS A 12 6.21 -12.81 6.91
CA HIS A 12 5.32 -11.89 7.61
C HIS A 12 4.63 -10.92 6.63
N SER A 13 5.37 -10.29 5.70
CA SER A 13 4.80 -9.38 4.71
C SER A 13 3.81 -10.07 3.76
N LEU A 14 4.12 -11.30 3.30
CA LEU A 14 3.17 -12.08 2.49
C LEU A 14 1.90 -12.44 3.27
N LEU A 15 2.05 -12.81 4.54
CA LEU A 15 0.90 -13.11 5.40
C LEU A 15 0.03 -11.87 5.64
N LEU A 16 0.61 -10.67 5.73
CA LEU A 16 -0.17 -9.42 5.87
C LEU A 16 -1.09 -9.20 4.68
N LEU A 17 -0.56 -9.26 3.45
CA LEU A 17 -1.39 -9.08 2.26
C LEU A 17 -2.42 -10.22 2.13
N GLN A 18 -2.05 -11.46 2.42
CA GLN A 18 -3.01 -12.57 2.40
C GLN A 18 -4.11 -12.39 3.44
N LYS A 19 -3.81 -11.89 4.64
CA LYS A 19 -4.82 -11.57 5.67
C LYS A 19 -5.79 -10.49 5.18
N LEU A 20 -5.26 -9.44 4.54
CA LEU A 20 -6.05 -8.37 3.95
C LEU A 20 -7.00 -8.89 2.86
N LEU A 21 -6.47 -9.63 1.88
CA LEU A 21 -7.24 -10.19 0.77
C LEU A 21 -8.28 -11.24 1.20
N ASN A 22 -7.99 -12.00 2.26
CA ASN A 22 -8.91 -12.98 2.82
C ASN A 22 -9.91 -12.35 3.81
N LEU A 23 -9.84 -11.04 4.08
CA LEU A 23 -10.69 -10.31 5.02
C LEU A 23 -10.73 -10.95 6.42
N ARG A 24 -9.60 -11.57 6.83
CA ARG A 24 -9.47 -12.21 8.14
C ARG A 24 -9.22 -11.16 9.22
N ASP A 25 -9.62 -11.48 10.45
CA ASP A 25 -9.34 -10.67 11.66
C ASP A 25 -9.73 -9.18 11.58
N SER A 26 -10.72 -8.81 10.75
CA SER A 26 -11.05 -7.40 10.49
C SER A 26 -9.82 -6.59 10.11
N ALA A 27 -8.96 -7.15 9.24
CA ALA A 27 -7.66 -6.59 8.89
C ALA A 27 -7.72 -5.13 8.43
N SER A 28 -8.79 -4.74 7.74
CA SER A 28 -9.02 -3.37 7.30
C SER A 28 -10.53 -3.11 7.19
N PRO A 29 -11.11 -2.20 8.00
CA PRO A 29 -12.51 -1.80 7.85
C PRO A 29 -12.75 -1.03 6.54
N LEU A 30 -11.79 -0.21 6.09
CA LEU A 30 -11.84 0.51 4.82
C LEU A 30 -10.53 0.31 4.04
N THR A 31 -10.62 -0.47 2.96
CA THR A 31 -9.55 -0.65 1.98
C THR A 31 -9.83 0.23 0.76
N LEU A 32 -8.89 1.13 0.46
CA LEU A 32 -8.92 1.99 -0.71
C LEU A 32 -8.01 1.41 -1.79
N VAL A 33 -8.56 1.17 -2.97
CA VAL A 33 -7.83 0.70 -4.15
C VAL A 33 -7.70 1.86 -5.11
N LEU A 34 -6.46 2.28 -5.35
CA LEU A 34 -6.10 3.33 -6.28
C LEU A 34 -5.68 2.70 -7.59
N ASP A 35 -6.47 2.91 -8.63
CA ASP A 35 -6.22 2.41 -9.97
C ASP A 35 -6.17 3.54 -10.99
N GLY A 36 -5.75 3.19 -12.21
CA GLY A 36 -5.66 4.11 -13.33
C GLY A 36 -6.00 3.43 -14.65
N LEU A 37 -5.96 4.19 -15.73
CA LEU A 37 -6.18 3.71 -17.10
C LEU A 37 -5.13 2.68 -17.52
N GLU A 38 -3.89 2.82 -17.04
CA GLU A 38 -2.80 1.88 -17.28
C GLU A 38 -3.08 0.50 -16.65
N GLN A 39 -3.63 0.50 -15.44
CA GLN A 39 -3.87 -0.71 -14.67
C GLN A 39 -5.19 -0.58 -13.88
N PRO A 40 -6.29 -1.18 -14.37
CA PRO A 40 -7.57 -1.13 -13.68
C PRO A 40 -7.59 -2.01 -12.43
N ALA A 41 -8.48 -1.70 -11.48
CA ALA A 41 -8.66 -2.43 -10.22
C ALA A 41 -9.23 -3.85 -10.36
N GLN A 42 -9.86 -4.16 -11.51
CA GLN A 42 -10.61 -5.41 -11.71
C GLN A 42 -9.85 -6.69 -11.31
N PRO A 43 -8.55 -6.88 -11.64
CA PRO A 43 -7.84 -8.10 -11.25
C PRO A 43 -7.71 -8.27 -9.73
N VAL A 44 -7.56 -7.17 -8.99
CA VAL A 44 -7.49 -7.18 -7.52
C VAL A 44 -8.87 -7.41 -6.92
N LEU A 45 -9.90 -6.76 -7.47
CA LEU A 45 -11.29 -6.99 -7.04
C LEU A 45 -11.73 -8.44 -7.29
N ASP A 46 -11.36 -9.02 -8.43
CA ASP A 46 -11.61 -10.43 -8.75
C ASP A 46 -10.97 -11.37 -7.71
N GLU A 47 -9.79 -11.02 -7.19
CA GLU A 47 -9.12 -11.77 -6.14
C GLU A 47 -9.85 -11.65 -4.80
N PHE A 48 -10.29 -10.45 -4.40
CA PHE A 48 -11.14 -10.25 -3.23
C PHE A 48 -12.44 -11.05 -3.34
N MET A 49 -13.11 -11.01 -4.49
CA MET A 49 -14.34 -11.77 -4.73
C MET A 49 -14.11 -13.28 -4.66
N THR A 50 -13.04 -13.77 -5.29
CA THR A 50 -12.72 -15.21 -5.31
C THR A 50 -12.42 -15.71 -3.90
N ARG A 51 -11.63 -14.96 -3.12
CA ARG A 51 -11.32 -15.31 -1.73
C ARG A 51 -12.53 -15.20 -0.82
N ALA A 52 -13.37 -14.18 -1.00
CA ALA A 52 -14.61 -14.02 -0.25
C ALA A 52 -15.58 -15.20 -0.49
N LYS A 53 -15.68 -15.70 -1.73
CA LYS A 53 -16.45 -16.91 -2.04
C LYS A 53 -15.90 -18.15 -1.35
N ILE A 54 -14.58 -18.32 -1.33
CA ILE A 54 -13.92 -19.44 -0.64
C ILE A 54 -14.19 -19.37 0.87
N SER A 55 -14.19 -18.17 1.46
CA SER A 55 -14.51 -17.94 2.88
C SER A 55 -16.01 -17.86 3.18
N LYS A 56 -16.90 -18.12 2.20
CA LYS A 56 -18.36 -18.00 2.32
C LYS A 56 -18.83 -16.64 2.88
N THR A 57 -18.08 -15.60 2.59
CA THR A 57 -18.40 -14.21 2.95
C THR A 57 -19.34 -13.62 1.90
N LYS A 58 -20.39 -12.93 2.35
CA LYS A 58 -21.39 -12.33 1.44
C LYS A 58 -20.77 -11.16 0.68
N VAL A 59 -20.85 -11.17 -0.66
CA VAL A 59 -20.29 -10.12 -1.52
C VAL A 59 -21.40 -9.19 -2.01
N ILE A 60 -21.35 -7.93 -1.57
CA ILE A 60 -22.29 -6.88 -1.97
C ILE A 60 -21.53 -5.88 -2.85
N LEU A 61 -22.01 -5.65 -4.07
CA LEU A 61 -21.48 -4.63 -4.97
C LEU A 61 -22.35 -3.38 -4.89
N LEU A 62 -21.78 -2.28 -4.43
CA LEU A 62 -22.33 -0.95 -4.53
C LEU A 62 -21.86 -0.34 -5.86
N SER A 63 -22.80 -0.11 -6.77
CA SER A 63 -22.48 0.31 -8.12
C SER A 63 -22.87 1.75 -8.44
N PHE A 64 -21.88 2.53 -8.83
CA PHE A 64 -21.99 3.86 -9.44
C PHE A 64 -21.79 3.85 -10.96
N ALA A 65 -20.95 2.95 -11.47
CA ALA A 65 -20.60 2.88 -12.90
C ALA A 65 -20.90 1.50 -13.53
N THR A 66 -20.95 0.44 -12.73
CA THR A 66 -21.13 -0.94 -13.20
C THR A 66 -22.58 -1.25 -13.56
N VAL A 67 -22.89 -1.32 -14.86
CA VAL A 67 -24.26 -1.57 -15.34
C VAL A 67 -24.70 -3.03 -15.12
N LYS A 68 -23.81 -3.98 -15.37
CA LYS A 68 -24.11 -5.42 -15.36
C LYS A 68 -23.58 -6.09 -14.10
N LYS A 69 -24.44 -6.83 -13.41
CA LYS A 69 -24.07 -7.63 -12.24
C LYS A 69 -23.04 -8.71 -12.61
N PRO A 70 -21.84 -8.73 -11.98
CA PRO A 70 -20.90 -9.83 -12.13
C PRO A 70 -21.46 -11.13 -11.53
N GLN A 71 -21.17 -12.28 -12.15
CA GLN A 71 -21.57 -13.60 -11.63
C GLN A 71 -20.92 -13.92 -10.26
N THR A 72 -19.86 -13.20 -9.91
CA THR A 72 -19.13 -13.35 -8.66
C THR A 72 -19.78 -12.66 -7.47
N VAL A 73 -20.80 -11.84 -7.68
CA VAL A 73 -21.41 -11.00 -6.65
C VAL A 73 -22.78 -11.55 -6.23
N ASP A 74 -23.07 -11.55 -4.93
CA ASP A 74 -24.35 -12.04 -4.39
C ASP A 74 -25.46 -11.00 -4.56
N VAL A 75 -25.18 -9.74 -4.23
CA VAL A 75 -26.15 -8.63 -4.29
C VAL A 75 -25.52 -7.43 -4.99
N MET A 76 -26.25 -6.79 -5.90
CA MET A 76 -25.82 -5.53 -6.54
C MET A 76 -26.82 -4.44 -6.21
N VAL A 77 -26.36 -3.38 -5.55
CA VAL A 77 -27.13 -2.18 -5.22
C VAL A 77 -26.66 -1.05 -6.12
N LYS A 78 -27.57 -0.48 -6.92
CA LYS A 78 -27.25 0.68 -7.76
C LYS A 78 -27.41 1.96 -6.95
N ALA A 79 -26.36 2.78 -6.92
CA ALA A 79 -26.29 4.03 -6.17
C ALA A 79 -26.21 5.29 -7.06
N ALA A 80 -25.89 5.14 -8.34
CA ALA A 80 -25.81 6.26 -9.29
C ALA A 80 -27.11 7.10 -9.28
N GLY A 81 -26.99 8.39 -8.97
CA GLY A 81 -28.10 9.35 -8.97
C GLY A 81 -29.16 9.14 -7.88
N ARG A 82 -28.92 8.29 -6.88
CA ARG A 82 -29.85 8.06 -5.76
C ARG A 82 -29.38 8.77 -4.49
N ASP A 83 -30.33 9.05 -3.59
CA ASP A 83 -30.00 9.59 -2.27
C ASP A 83 -29.21 8.58 -1.42
N LEU A 84 -28.09 9.03 -0.86
CA LEU A 84 -27.14 8.23 -0.08
C LEU A 84 -27.80 7.61 1.16
N ARG A 85 -28.78 8.28 1.76
CA ARG A 85 -29.51 7.75 2.93
C ARG A 85 -30.34 6.52 2.59
N LEU A 86 -31.00 6.54 1.43
CA LEU A 86 -31.78 5.39 0.95
C LEU A 86 -30.87 4.23 0.58
N VAL A 87 -29.72 4.52 -0.05
CA VAL A 87 -28.71 3.53 -0.38
C VAL A 87 -28.14 2.86 0.88
N ALA A 88 -27.82 3.64 1.93
CA ALA A 88 -27.35 3.09 3.19
C ALA A 88 -28.39 2.18 3.87
N LYS A 89 -29.68 2.56 3.82
CA LYS A 89 -30.78 1.75 4.34
C LYS A 89 -30.96 0.43 3.58
N GLU A 90 -30.83 0.47 2.25
CA GLU A 90 -30.89 -0.72 1.39
C GLU A 90 -29.70 -1.66 1.65
N LEU A 91 -28.50 -1.11 1.84
CA LEU A 91 -27.32 -1.89 2.22
C LEU A 91 -27.50 -2.57 3.57
N ALA A 92 -27.98 -1.84 4.58
CA ALA A 92 -28.20 -2.37 5.91
C ALA A 92 -29.18 -3.55 5.93
N ALA A 93 -30.19 -3.56 5.05
CA ALA A 93 -31.12 -4.69 4.90
C ALA A 93 -30.46 -5.99 4.41
N HIS A 94 -29.28 -5.88 3.78
CA HIS A 94 -28.52 -7.02 3.29
C HIS A 94 -27.40 -7.46 4.23
N TYR A 95 -27.17 -6.76 5.34
CA TYR A 95 -26.12 -7.12 6.28
C TYR A 95 -26.45 -8.42 7.02
N PRO A 96 -25.43 -9.23 7.34
CA PRO A 96 -25.63 -10.41 8.15
C PRO A 96 -26.13 -10.02 9.55
N VAL A 97 -27.08 -10.78 10.07
CA VAL A 97 -27.60 -10.56 11.43
C VAL A 97 -26.52 -11.02 12.41
N PHE A 98 -25.95 -10.08 13.15
CA PHE A 98 -24.98 -10.39 14.20
C PHE A 98 -25.74 -10.93 15.42
N ASP A 99 -25.58 -12.23 15.71
CA ASP A 99 -26.10 -12.84 16.94
C ASP A 99 -25.04 -12.71 18.05
N PRO A 100 -25.26 -11.86 19.06
CA PRO A 100 -24.30 -11.61 20.14
C PRO A 100 -24.12 -12.82 21.09
N THR A 101 -24.93 -13.87 20.94
CA THR A 101 -24.87 -15.07 21.80
C THR A 101 -23.92 -16.15 21.26
N GLN A 102 -23.40 -16.02 20.04
CA GLN A 102 -22.45 -16.98 19.49
C GLN A 102 -21.03 -16.72 20.02
N PRO A 103 -20.28 -17.78 20.41
CA PRO A 103 -18.92 -17.64 20.90
C PRO A 103 -18.02 -17.00 19.82
N ARG A 104 -17.19 -16.04 20.26
CA ARG A 104 -16.26 -15.19 19.48
C ARG A 104 -15.27 -15.93 18.56
N GLU A 105 -15.31 -17.25 18.51
CA GLU A 105 -14.30 -18.06 17.83
C GLU A 105 -14.49 -18.12 16.30
N LYS A 106 -15.68 -17.83 15.76
CA LYS A 106 -15.87 -17.63 14.32
C LYS A 106 -16.98 -16.62 14.06
N PRO A 107 -16.69 -15.37 13.64
CA PRO A 107 -17.70 -14.50 13.02
C PRO A 107 -18.08 -15.13 11.68
N SER A 108 -19.03 -16.05 11.72
CA SER A 108 -19.40 -16.93 10.59
C SER A 108 -20.24 -16.23 9.53
N GLN A 109 -20.57 -14.95 9.72
CA GLN A 109 -21.28 -14.14 8.75
C GLN A 109 -20.64 -12.76 8.64
N ARG A 110 -19.61 -12.65 7.80
CA ARG A 110 -19.05 -11.36 7.38
C ARG A 110 -19.59 -11.00 6.00
N ALA A 111 -19.66 -9.71 5.72
CA ALA A 111 -19.96 -9.21 4.39
C ALA A 111 -18.84 -8.28 3.90
N ILE A 112 -18.60 -8.30 2.59
CA ILE A 112 -17.73 -7.33 1.91
C ILE A 112 -18.59 -6.42 1.04
N ILE A 113 -18.37 -5.11 1.15
CA ILE A 113 -18.96 -4.12 0.26
C ILE A 113 -17.88 -3.70 -0.72
N LEU A 114 -18.10 -4.01 -2.00
CA LEU A 114 -17.27 -3.55 -3.10
C LEU A 114 -17.90 -2.27 -3.64
N ILE A 115 -17.18 -1.15 -3.60
CA ILE A 115 -17.60 0.11 -4.23
C ILE A 115 -16.79 0.27 -5.51
N ASP A 116 -17.48 0.32 -6.66
CA ASP A 116 -16.85 0.33 -7.97
C ASP A 116 -16.16 1.66 -8.34
N SER A 117 -16.71 2.80 -7.92
CA SER A 117 -16.09 4.11 -8.14
C SER A 117 -16.52 5.12 -7.08
N LEU A 118 -15.56 5.60 -6.29
CA LEU A 118 -15.75 6.70 -5.35
C LEU A 118 -15.72 8.08 -6.01
N ASN A 119 -15.20 8.19 -7.24
CA ASN A 119 -15.09 9.47 -7.95
C ASN A 119 -16.47 10.12 -8.16
N SER A 120 -17.51 9.33 -8.44
CA SER A 120 -18.89 9.82 -8.57
C SER A 120 -19.40 10.42 -7.24
N LEU A 121 -19.14 9.74 -6.12
CA LEU A 121 -19.51 10.21 -4.80
C LEU A 121 -18.75 11.48 -4.40
N ALA A 122 -17.45 11.50 -4.66
CA ALA A 122 -16.58 12.63 -4.39
C ALA A 122 -16.95 13.89 -5.20
N SER A 123 -17.42 13.72 -6.44
CA SER A 123 -17.88 14.83 -7.27
C SER A 123 -19.28 15.34 -6.86
N THR A 124 -20.18 14.43 -6.47
CA THR A 124 -21.58 14.79 -6.20
C THR A 124 -21.78 15.38 -4.81
N ALA A 125 -21.14 14.79 -3.79
CA ALA A 125 -21.41 15.13 -2.40
C ALA A 125 -20.14 15.00 -1.51
N PRO A 126 -19.10 15.82 -1.77
CA PRO A 126 -17.79 15.71 -1.12
C PRO A 126 -17.85 15.80 0.41
N SER A 127 -18.67 16.71 0.96
CA SER A 127 -18.83 16.91 2.41
C SER A 127 -19.53 15.76 3.13
N SER A 128 -20.36 14.99 2.42
CA SER A 128 -21.12 13.87 3.00
C SER A 128 -20.40 12.52 2.91
N LEU A 129 -19.28 12.46 2.18
CA LEU A 129 -18.56 11.23 1.87
C LEU A 129 -18.11 10.48 3.13
N SER A 130 -17.52 11.20 4.09
CA SER A 130 -17.04 10.62 5.35
C SER A 130 -18.19 10.07 6.18
N HIS A 131 -19.28 10.83 6.29
CA HIS A 131 -20.48 10.41 7.00
C HIS A 131 -21.12 9.17 6.34
N PHE A 132 -21.18 9.13 5.01
CA PHE A 132 -21.72 7.99 4.29
C PHE A 132 -20.90 6.72 4.55
N LEU A 133 -19.57 6.78 4.40
CA LEU A 133 -18.68 5.64 4.66
C LEU A 133 -18.78 5.14 6.11
N SER A 134 -18.87 6.06 7.07
CA SER A 134 -19.08 5.72 8.48
C SER A 134 -20.44 5.07 8.73
N SER A 135 -21.50 5.51 8.05
CA SER A 135 -22.85 4.95 8.22
C SER A 135 -23.01 3.52 7.72
N ILE A 136 -22.21 3.13 6.72
CA ILE A 136 -22.22 1.76 6.17
C ILE A 136 -21.24 0.83 6.90
N LEU A 137 -20.31 1.39 7.68
CA LEU A 137 -19.32 0.62 8.43
C LEU A 137 -19.97 -0.11 9.60
N THR A 138 -19.75 -1.41 9.70
CA THR A 138 -20.11 -2.19 10.90
C THR A 138 -19.00 -3.20 11.20
N PRO A 139 -18.88 -3.72 12.44
CA PRO A 139 -17.81 -4.67 12.79
C PRO A 139 -17.82 -5.98 11.96
N ALA A 140 -18.96 -6.32 11.34
CA ALA A 140 -19.12 -7.50 10.50
C ALA A 140 -18.87 -7.23 9.00
N VAL A 141 -18.69 -5.96 8.63
CA VAL A 141 -18.58 -5.51 7.23
C VAL A 141 -17.20 -4.92 6.97
N SER A 142 -16.59 -5.30 5.85
CA SER A 142 -15.37 -4.66 5.34
C SER A 142 -15.67 -3.98 4.01
N ILE A 143 -15.21 -2.74 3.84
CA ILE A 143 -15.42 -1.96 2.62
C ILE A 143 -14.14 -2.03 1.79
N VAL A 144 -14.28 -2.42 0.53
CA VAL A 144 -13.22 -2.29 -0.48
C VAL A 144 -13.74 -1.34 -1.54
N SER A 145 -13.09 -0.21 -1.68
CA SER A 145 -13.54 0.90 -2.51
C SER A 145 -12.49 1.26 -3.54
N VAL A 146 -12.92 1.56 -4.76
CA VAL A 146 -12.03 1.95 -5.85
C VAL A 146 -12.09 3.46 -6.06
N TYR A 147 -10.92 4.06 -6.25
CA TYR A 147 -10.77 5.44 -6.65
C TYR A 147 -9.83 5.50 -7.86
N HIS A 148 -10.35 6.03 -8.96
CA HIS A 148 -9.58 6.20 -10.19
C HIS A 148 -8.75 7.47 -10.10
N THR A 149 -7.42 7.36 -10.11
CA THR A 149 -6.53 8.53 -10.01
C THR A 149 -6.57 9.42 -11.24
N ASP A 150 -6.94 8.83 -12.37
CA ASP A 150 -6.87 9.45 -13.70
C ASP A 150 -8.19 10.16 -14.08
N VAL A 151 -9.23 10.03 -13.25
CA VAL A 151 -10.52 10.67 -13.47
C VAL A 151 -10.57 11.96 -12.64
N PRO A 152 -10.56 13.14 -13.29
CA PRO A 152 -10.65 14.41 -12.57
C PRO A 152 -12.00 14.52 -11.86
N ILE A 153 -11.96 15.06 -10.65
CA ILE A 153 -13.17 15.33 -9.85
C ILE A 153 -13.60 16.77 -10.14
N LEU A 154 -14.85 16.92 -10.53
CA LEU A 154 -15.48 18.23 -10.64
C LEU A 154 -16.14 18.54 -9.30
N LEU A 155 -15.54 19.45 -8.55
CA LEU A 155 -16.08 19.89 -7.27
C LEU A 155 -17.24 20.86 -7.51
N PRO A 156 -18.36 20.74 -6.76
CA PRO A 156 -19.45 21.69 -6.85
C PRO A 156 -18.99 23.11 -6.50
N PRO A 157 -19.62 24.16 -7.04
CA PRO A 157 -19.29 25.54 -6.69
C PRO A 157 -19.55 25.88 -5.22
N SER A 158 -20.34 25.04 -4.52
CA SER A 158 -20.55 25.14 -3.08
C SER A 158 -19.43 24.51 -2.24
N PHE A 159 -18.41 23.93 -2.86
CA PHE A 159 -17.28 23.34 -2.16
C PHE A 159 -16.40 24.44 -1.57
N ASN A 160 -16.07 24.30 -0.30
CA ASN A 160 -15.28 25.28 0.43
C ASN A 160 -13.78 25.07 0.11
N GLU A 161 -13.07 26.14 -0.26
CA GLU A 161 -11.63 26.10 -0.56
C GLU A 161 -10.78 25.67 0.66
N TYR A 162 -11.29 25.89 1.87
CA TYR A 162 -10.63 25.46 3.11
C TYR A 162 -10.90 23.99 3.47
N GLU A 163 -11.82 23.32 2.78
CA GLU A 163 -12.05 21.90 2.98
C GLU A 163 -11.00 21.06 2.24
N PRO A 164 -10.47 20.00 2.88
CA PRO A 164 -9.51 19.12 2.22
C PRO A 164 -10.16 18.45 1.01
N HIS A 165 -9.39 18.32 -0.07
CA HIS A 165 -9.84 17.62 -1.27
C HIS A 165 -10.35 16.21 -0.92
N PRO A 166 -11.44 15.71 -1.54
CA PRO A 166 -12.04 14.41 -1.19
C PRO A 166 -11.06 13.23 -1.24
N PHE A 167 -10.10 13.28 -2.17
CA PHE A 167 -9.02 12.29 -2.24
C PHE A 167 -8.14 12.26 -0.98
N THR A 168 -7.82 13.42 -0.42
CA THR A 168 -7.06 13.55 0.83
C THR A 168 -7.85 12.98 1.99
N ILE A 169 -9.15 13.26 2.06
CA ILE A 169 -10.06 12.68 3.07
C ILE A 169 -10.08 11.15 2.95
N LEU A 170 -10.22 10.62 1.74
CA LEU A 170 -10.23 9.17 1.50
C LEU A 170 -8.92 8.50 1.93
N ASN A 171 -7.77 9.07 1.58
CA ASN A 171 -6.47 8.58 2.03
C ASN A 171 -6.32 8.67 3.56
N HIS A 172 -6.91 9.67 4.20
CA HIS A 172 -6.88 9.79 5.66
C HIS A 172 -7.78 8.74 6.33
N LEU A 173 -8.98 8.49 5.80
CA LEU A 173 -9.93 7.52 6.37
C LEU A 173 -9.55 6.06 6.10
N ALA A 174 -8.84 5.78 5.01
CA ALA A 174 -8.46 4.42 4.64
C ALA A 174 -7.49 3.81 5.65
N THR A 175 -7.79 2.59 6.09
CA THR A 175 -6.90 1.79 6.96
C THR A 175 -5.90 0.97 6.15
N ALA A 176 -6.25 0.65 4.90
CA ALA A 176 -5.34 0.06 3.94
C ALA A 176 -5.49 0.77 2.58
N ILE A 177 -4.37 1.10 1.95
CA ILE A 177 -4.32 1.71 0.62
C ILE A 177 -3.55 0.77 -0.30
N LEU A 178 -4.15 0.39 -1.42
CA LEU A 178 -3.55 -0.46 -2.45
C LEU A 178 -3.38 0.37 -3.71
N ARG A 179 -2.15 0.72 -4.07
CA ARG A 179 -1.84 1.41 -5.32
C ARG A 179 -1.46 0.39 -6.37
N LEU A 180 -2.13 0.46 -7.52
CA LEU A 180 -1.96 -0.52 -8.59
C LEU A 180 -1.08 0.03 -9.69
N SER A 181 -0.14 -0.79 -10.15
CA SER A 181 0.64 -0.53 -11.35
C SER A 181 0.79 -1.80 -12.18
N SER A 182 1.00 -1.63 -13.50
CA SER A 182 1.16 -2.78 -14.38
C SER A 182 2.55 -3.40 -14.23
N LEU A 183 2.62 -4.73 -14.07
CA LEU A 183 3.92 -5.42 -13.93
C LEU A 183 4.85 -5.22 -15.14
N PRO A 184 4.38 -5.35 -16.40
CA PRO A 184 5.23 -5.10 -17.57
C PRO A 184 5.83 -3.69 -17.61
N GLN A 185 5.02 -2.68 -17.26
CA GLN A 185 5.49 -1.30 -17.21
C GLN A 185 6.53 -1.10 -16.12
N GLU A 186 6.31 -1.66 -14.92
CA GLU A 186 7.30 -1.56 -13.84
C GLU A 186 8.60 -2.29 -14.19
N ILE A 187 8.53 -3.43 -14.89
CA ILE A 187 9.70 -4.15 -15.40
C ILE A 187 10.48 -3.26 -16.38
N ASP A 188 9.80 -2.55 -17.29
CA ASP A 188 10.46 -1.69 -18.27
C ASP A 188 11.06 -0.43 -17.62
N ARG A 189 10.40 0.14 -16.59
CA ARG A 189 11.00 1.18 -15.73
C ARG A 189 12.25 0.66 -15.04
N GLN A 190 12.20 -0.55 -14.48
CA GLN A 190 13.37 -1.15 -13.83
C GLN A 190 14.51 -1.43 -14.82
N LYS A 191 14.21 -1.87 -16.04
CA LYS A 191 15.23 -2.03 -17.10
C LYS A 191 15.88 -0.69 -17.45
N ALA A 192 15.10 0.38 -17.54
CA ALA A 192 15.62 1.73 -17.80
C ALA A 192 16.53 2.19 -16.65
N ARG A 193 16.10 2.03 -15.39
CA ARG A 193 16.91 2.31 -14.19
C ARG A 193 18.22 1.52 -14.17
N ASN A 194 18.16 0.21 -14.44
CA ASN A 194 19.33 -0.65 -14.48
C ASN A 194 20.32 -0.25 -15.59
N ARG A 195 19.84 0.41 -16.65
CA ARG A 195 20.67 0.93 -17.75
C ARG A 195 21.00 2.42 -17.62
N ALA A 196 20.57 3.06 -16.53
CA ALA A 196 20.65 4.51 -16.32
C ALA A 196 20.08 5.34 -17.50
N VAL A 197 19.00 4.85 -18.11
CA VAL A 197 18.27 5.55 -19.19
C VAL A 197 17.00 6.18 -18.61
N GLN A 198 16.47 7.21 -19.27
CA GLN A 198 15.18 7.81 -18.93
C GLN A 198 14.08 6.74 -18.81
N GLU A 199 13.31 6.81 -17.73
CA GLU A 199 12.21 5.90 -17.49
C GLU A 199 11.11 6.11 -18.55
N PRO A 200 10.59 5.03 -19.15
CA PRO A 200 9.42 5.14 -20.00
C PRO A 200 8.21 5.63 -19.21
N GLU A 201 7.50 6.58 -19.81
CA GLU A 201 6.22 7.09 -19.32
C GLU A 201 5.10 6.54 -20.23
N TRP A 202 3.91 6.37 -19.64
CA TRP A 202 2.75 5.84 -20.34
C TRP A 202 1.51 6.69 -20.02
N GLY A 203 0.48 6.49 -20.85
CA GLY A 203 -0.86 6.99 -20.58
C GLY A 203 -0.89 8.52 -20.52
N LEU A 204 -1.47 9.06 -19.45
CA LEU A 204 -1.63 10.50 -19.28
C LEU A 204 -0.30 11.23 -19.04
N LYS A 205 0.75 10.52 -18.63
CA LYS A 205 2.06 11.12 -18.36
C LYS A 205 2.87 11.41 -19.62
N GLU A 206 2.50 10.82 -20.76
CA GLU A 206 3.18 11.12 -22.02
C GLU A 206 2.94 12.57 -22.50
N ASP A 207 1.99 13.30 -21.89
CA ASP A 207 1.56 14.65 -22.28
C ASP A 207 1.28 14.79 -23.79
N ARG A 208 0.83 13.68 -24.40
CA ARG A 208 0.48 13.59 -25.82
C ARG A 208 -1.02 13.73 -25.99
N GLU A 209 -1.42 14.64 -26.87
CA GLU A 209 -2.82 14.77 -27.29
C GLU A 209 -3.27 13.52 -28.05
N GLY A 210 -4.38 12.93 -27.60
CA GLY A 210 -4.94 11.74 -28.25
C GLY A 210 -5.91 10.96 -27.38
N VAL A 211 -6.38 9.83 -27.90
CA VAL A 211 -7.19 8.87 -27.15
C VAL A 211 -6.28 7.74 -26.68
N ILE A 212 -6.26 7.49 -25.38
CA ILE A 212 -5.53 6.35 -24.81
C ILE A 212 -6.30 5.07 -25.13
N ILE A 213 -5.67 4.17 -25.88
CA ILE A 213 -6.22 2.85 -26.19
C ILE A 213 -5.39 1.81 -25.45
N GLY A 214 -6.01 1.14 -24.48
CA GLY A 214 -5.39 0.02 -23.77
C GLY A 214 -5.14 -1.14 -24.71
N LEU A 215 -3.87 -1.38 -25.07
CA LEU A 215 -3.47 -2.57 -25.80
C LEU A 215 -3.48 -3.77 -24.84
N LYS A 216 -4.07 -4.89 -25.27
CA LYS A 216 -3.95 -6.14 -24.49
C LYS A 216 -2.46 -6.48 -24.34
N PRO A 217 -1.98 -6.77 -23.13
CA PRO A 217 -0.57 -7.03 -22.91
C PRO A 217 -0.12 -8.25 -23.72
N ARG A 218 0.79 -8.01 -24.67
CA ARG A 218 1.51 -9.06 -25.42
C ARG A 218 2.70 -9.61 -24.63
N ALA A 219 2.72 -9.39 -23.31
CA ALA A 219 3.75 -9.90 -22.41
C ALA A 219 3.60 -11.43 -22.22
N PRO A 220 4.71 -12.16 -22.01
CA PRO A 220 4.66 -13.58 -21.66
C PRO A 220 3.88 -13.78 -20.36
N ASP A 221 3.25 -14.94 -20.17
CA ASP A 221 2.36 -15.19 -19.02
C ASP A 221 3.03 -15.00 -17.64
N GLN A 222 4.37 -15.11 -17.58
CA GLN A 222 5.14 -14.84 -16.35
C GLN A 222 5.21 -13.35 -15.99
N ASP A 223 5.17 -12.46 -16.97
CA ASP A 223 5.20 -11.00 -16.77
C ASP A 223 3.79 -10.39 -16.74
N ARG A 224 2.75 -11.22 -16.90
CA ARG A 224 1.36 -10.82 -16.75
C ARG A 224 0.96 -10.79 -15.28
N GLY A 225 1.10 -9.63 -14.66
CA GLY A 225 0.72 -9.41 -13.28
C GLY A 225 0.35 -7.96 -13.01
N VAL A 226 -0.20 -7.76 -11.82
CA VAL A 226 -0.45 -6.43 -11.25
C VAL A 226 0.52 -6.24 -10.10
N VAL A 227 1.26 -5.15 -10.09
CA VAL A 227 2.03 -4.74 -8.93
C VAL A 227 1.10 -4.00 -7.98
N VAL A 228 1.11 -4.41 -6.72
CA VAL A 228 0.29 -3.86 -5.65
C VAL A 228 1.23 -3.27 -4.61
N ASP A 229 1.29 -1.96 -4.54
CA ASP A 229 1.95 -1.25 -3.43
C ASP A 229 0.93 -1.09 -2.30
N MET A 230 1.16 -1.81 -1.21
CA MET A 230 0.27 -1.88 -0.07
C MET A 230 0.79 -0.98 1.04
N GLU A 231 0.00 0.00 1.44
CA GLU A 231 0.17 0.76 2.67
C GLU A 231 -0.89 0.30 3.69
N LEU A 232 -0.46 -0.35 4.78
CA LEU A 232 -1.33 -0.82 5.84
C LEU A 232 -1.06 -0.07 7.14
N ARG A 233 -2.09 0.55 7.72
CA ARG A 233 -1.99 1.26 9.00
C ARG A 233 -2.25 0.31 10.15
N ARG A 234 -1.26 0.18 11.04
CA ARG A 234 -1.40 -0.62 12.26
C ARG A 234 -2.24 0.13 13.29
N LYS A 235 -2.74 -0.61 14.29
CA LYS A 235 -3.42 -0.03 15.46
C LYS A 235 -2.57 0.98 16.23
N SER A 236 -1.24 0.87 16.13
CA SER A 236 -0.29 1.80 16.73
C SER A 236 -0.11 3.10 15.92
N GLY A 237 -0.86 3.31 14.84
CA GLY A 237 -0.71 4.45 13.92
C GLY A 237 0.43 4.33 12.91
N ARG A 238 1.39 3.40 13.11
CA ARG A 238 2.51 3.17 12.17
C ARG A 238 2.03 2.55 10.87
N THR A 239 2.54 3.05 9.75
CA THR A 239 2.29 2.53 8.40
C THR A 239 3.31 1.44 8.04
N VAL A 240 2.83 0.35 7.43
CA VAL A 240 3.67 -0.67 6.79
C VAL A 240 3.48 -0.56 5.29
N THR A 241 4.57 -0.33 4.57
CA THR A 241 4.57 -0.25 3.11
C THR A 241 5.31 -1.44 2.52
N GLU A 242 4.67 -2.17 1.61
CA GLU A 242 5.25 -3.35 0.97
C GLU A 242 4.72 -3.50 -0.46
N LYS A 243 5.60 -3.89 -1.38
CA LYS A 243 5.26 -4.09 -2.80
C LYS A 243 5.14 -5.57 -3.14
N PHE A 244 4.01 -5.92 -3.72
CA PHE A 244 3.67 -7.28 -4.11
C PHE A 244 3.39 -7.38 -5.59
N ILE A 245 3.54 -8.58 -6.14
CA ILE A 245 3.07 -8.94 -7.46
C ILE A 245 1.90 -9.89 -7.28
N LEU A 246 0.75 -9.52 -7.83
CA LEU A 246 -0.42 -10.36 -7.97
C LEU A 246 -0.51 -10.89 -9.40
N GLN A 247 -0.26 -12.18 -9.56
CA GLN A 247 -0.48 -12.88 -10.81
C GLN A 247 -1.82 -13.59 -10.77
N ARG A 248 -2.72 -13.18 -11.66
CA ARG A 248 -4.01 -13.86 -11.81
C ARG A 248 -3.77 -15.27 -12.32
N HIS A 249 -4.40 -16.25 -11.70
CA HIS A 249 -4.48 -17.59 -12.29
C HIS A 249 -5.41 -17.49 -13.51
N LEU A 250 -4.85 -17.38 -14.71
CA LEU A 250 -5.63 -17.57 -15.93
C LEU A 250 -6.18 -19.01 -15.91
N LEU A 251 -7.40 -19.21 -16.39
CA LEU A 251 -8.17 -20.46 -16.30
C LEU A 251 -7.58 -21.60 -17.16
N ALA A 252 -6.27 -21.82 -17.12
CA ALA A 252 -5.67 -23.05 -17.59
C ALA A 252 -5.97 -24.15 -16.54
N ALA A 253 -6.82 -25.10 -16.92
CA ALA A 253 -7.09 -26.37 -16.24
C ALA A 253 -8.03 -26.36 -15.01
N GLY A 254 -9.25 -25.83 -15.16
CA GLY A 254 -10.43 -26.35 -14.45
C GLY A 254 -10.46 -26.27 -12.92
N LYS A 255 -9.50 -25.56 -12.30
CA LYS A 255 -9.44 -25.31 -10.85
C LYS A 255 -9.53 -23.80 -10.62
N SER A 256 -10.60 -23.36 -9.97
CA SER A 256 -10.74 -21.99 -9.49
C SER A 256 -9.77 -21.76 -8.32
N GLY A 257 -8.50 -21.47 -8.63
CA GLY A 257 -7.47 -21.14 -7.65
C GLY A 257 -7.41 -19.64 -7.37
N THR A 258 -7.01 -19.27 -6.16
CA THR A 258 -6.59 -17.90 -5.82
C THR A 258 -5.35 -17.51 -6.62
N GLY A 259 -5.20 -16.23 -6.97
CA GLY A 259 -4.01 -15.69 -7.61
C GLY A 259 -2.73 -15.94 -6.79
N ARG A 260 -1.60 -16.02 -7.50
CA ARG A 260 -0.28 -16.16 -6.87
C ARG A 260 0.21 -14.79 -6.42
N ILE A 261 0.66 -14.71 -5.17
CA ILE A 261 1.22 -13.49 -4.57
C ILE A 261 2.69 -13.74 -4.30
N THR A 262 3.55 -12.85 -4.78
CA THR A 262 4.99 -12.85 -4.52
C THR A 262 5.43 -11.44 -4.13
N LEU A 263 6.53 -11.28 -3.40
CA LEU A 263 7.10 -9.94 -3.19
C LEU A 263 7.70 -9.42 -4.50
N LEU A 264 7.72 -8.09 -4.66
CA LEU A 264 8.37 -7.48 -5.81
C LEU A 264 9.86 -7.84 -5.87
N THR A 265 10.55 -7.83 -4.73
CA THR A 265 11.97 -8.17 -4.59
C THR A 265 12.31 -9.62 -4.95
N ASP A 266 11.31 -10.51 -5.00
CA ASP A 266 11.51 -11.91 -5.38
C ASP A 266 11.58 -12.10 -6.91
N HIS A 267 11.13 -11.10 -7.66
CA HIS A 267 11.12 -11.16 -9.12
C HIS A 267 12.53 -10.90 -9.67
N ALA A 268 12.95 -11.69 -10.67
CA ALA A 268 14.33 -11.70 -11.18
C ALA A 268 14.86 -10.30 -11.55
N MET A 269 14.01 -9.43 -12.09
CA MET A 269 14.38 -8.06 -12.49
C MET A 269 14.54 -7.06 -11.34
N PHE A 270 13.96 -7.34 -10.18
CA PHE A 270 13.91 -6.43 -9.02
C PHE A 270 14.68 -6.97 -7.82
N ARG A 271 15.20 -8.21 -7.92
CA ARG A 271 16.15 -8.70 -6.94
C ARG A 271 17.30 -7.70 -6.91
N PRO A 272 17.66 -7.15 -5.74
CA PRO A 272 18.88 -6.35 -5.67
C PRO A 272 19.99 -7.20 -6.27
N ALA A 273 20.84 -6.60 -7.11
CA ALA A 273 22.11 -7.22 -7.41
C ALA A 273 22.74 -7.47 -6.04
N GLU A 274 22.70 -8.73 -5.58
CA GLU A 274 23.67 -9.16 -4.60
C GLU A 274 24.97 -8.83 -5.32
N ALA A 275 25.65 -7.77 -4.87
CA ALA A 275 27.04 -7.61 -5.22
C ALA A 275 27.63 -8.97 -4.92
N ASP A 276 28.00 -9.69 -5.98
CA ASP A 276 28.61 -11.01 -5.87
C ASP A 276 29.74 -10.84 -4.85
N ARG A 277 29.47 -11.30 -3.62
CA ARG A 277 30.44 -11.34 -2.53
C ARG A 277 31.33 -12.57 -2.66
N ASP A 278 31.40 -13.11 -3.87
CA ASP A 278 32.31 -14.14 -4.30
C ASP A 278 32.96 -13.61 -5.60
N ASP A 279 34.21 -13.15 -5.48
CA ASP A 279 35.17 -12.89 -6.57
C ASP A 279 34.82 -11.84 -7.64
N ALA A 280 34.07 -10.79 -7.30
CA ALA A 280 34.20 -9.53 -8.05
C ALA A 280 35.45 -8.81 -7.53
N GLU A 281 36.54 -8.92 -8.29
CA GLU A 281 37.69 -8.00 -8.23
C GLU A 281 37.18 -6.61 -7.84
N GLU A 282 37.80 -6.02 -6.80
CA GLU A 282 37.57 -4.63 -6.43
C GLU A 282 37.45 -3.82 -7.73
N PRO A 283 36.38 -3.04 -7.94
CA PRO A 283 36.24 -2.27 -9.17
C PRO A 283 37.56 -1.53 -9.36
N GLU A 284 38.23 -1.73 -10.49
CA GLU A 284 39.52 -1.11 -10.81
C GLU A 284 39.35 0.41 -10.79
N SER A 285 39.39 0.96 -9.58
CA SER A 285 39.32 2.36 -9.31
C SER A 285 40.68 2.90 -9.67
N THR A 286 40.73 3.72 -10.73
CA THR A 286 41.94 4.44 -11.16
C THR A 286 42.52 5.36 -10.07
N PHE A 287 41.85 5.48 -8.93
CA PHE A 287 42.33 6.15 -7.73
C PHE A 287 42.20 5.20 -6.53
N SER A 288 43.33 4.90 -5.89
CA SER A 288 43.35 4.16 -4.64
C SER A 288 42.75 5.03 -3.53
N LEU A 289 41.53 4.71 -3.09
CA LEU A 289 40.86 5.37 -1.96
C LEU A 289 41.42 4.93 -0.60
N GLY A 290 42.27 3.91 -0.57
CA GLY A 290 43.01 3.54 0.62
C GLY A 290 44.07 4.57 0.96
N LEU A 291 44.15 4.97 2.24
CA LEU A 291 45.30 5.72 2.72
C LEU A 291 46.55 4.86 2.52
N THR A 292 47.56 5.41 1.84
CA THR A 292 48.87 4.75 1.77
C THR A 292 49.44 4.61 3.17
N GLU A 293 50.27 3.61 3.40
CA GLU A 293 50.83 3.34 4.73
C GLU A 293 51.63 4.54 5.30
N LYS A 294 52.17 5.37 4.40
CA LYS A 294 52.79 6.65 4.75
C LYS A 294 51.76 7.68 5.25
N GLN A 295 50.64 7.86 4.55
CA GLN A 295 49.55 8.75 4.99
C GLN A 295 48.88 8.28 6.29
N ARG A 296 48.85 6.96 6.52
CA ARG A 296 48.37 6.39 7.77
C ARG A 296 49.29 6.72 8.95
N ARG A 297 50.61 6.54 8.78
CA ARG A 297 51.60 6.95 9.79
C ARG A 297 51.61 8.45 10.03
N ASP A 298 51.48 9.26 8.98
CA ASP A 298 51.41 10.71 9.12
C ASP A 298 50.14 11.13 9.88
N ARG A 299 49.00 10.47 9.64
CA ARG A 299 47.77 10.70 10.42
C ARG A 299 47.91 10.28 11.89
N GLU A 300 48.56 9.15 12.16
CA GLU A 300 48.79 8.65 13.51
C GLU A 300 49.86 9.47 14.27
N GLY A 301 50.77 10.15 13.55
CA GLY A 301 51.81 11.03 14.12
C GLY A 301 51.39 12.51 14.27
N ILE A 302 50.20 12.90 13.79
CA ILE A 302 49.68 14.25 14.00
C ILE A 302 49.16 14.36 15.43
N VAL A 303 49.97 14.99 16.28
CA VAL A 303 49.58 15.34 17.65
C VAL A 303 48.70 16.58 17.59
N LEU A 304 47.40 16.38 17.75
CA LEU A 304 46.44 17.47 17.89
C LEU A 304 46.56 18.08 19.30
N PRO A 305 46.71 19.41 19.43
CA PRO A 305 46.66 20.07 20.73
C PRO A 305 45.34 19.71 21.44
N TYR A 306 45.43 19.29 22.71
CA TYR A 306 44.30 18.90 23.59
C TYR A 306 43.63 17.53 23.33
N PHE A 307 44.13 16.72 22.40
CA PHE A 307 43.57 15.37 22.17
C PHE A 307 43.88 14.40 23.32
N ASP A 308 45.09 14.48 23.90
CA ASP A 308 45.49 13.67 25.06
C ASP A 308 44.64 13.95 26.32
N ALA A 309 44.16 15.19 26.47
CA ALA A 309 43.27 15.57 27.57
C ALA A 309 41.87 14.93 27.46
N GLN A 310 41.48 14.51 26.25
CA GLN A 310 40.21 13.85 25.99
C GLN A 310 40.27 12.34 26.28
N THR A 311 41.44 11.72 26.17
CA THR A 311 41.67 10.30 26.51
C THR A 311 41.79 10.05 28.01
N ASP A 312 42.36 10.97 28.79
CA ASP A 312 42.56 10.79 30.23
C ASP A 312 41.30 11.04 31.08
N ILE A 313 40.32 11.80 30.55
CA ILE A 313 39.08 12.15 31.29
C ILE A 313 37.88 11.29 30.85
N GLY A 314 37.96 10.59 29.72
CA GLY A 314 36.92 9.68 29.27
C GLY A 314 37.47 8.66 28.30
N ALA A 315 37.33 7.38 28.64
CA ALA A 315 37.81 6.25 27.87
C ALA A 315 37.21 6.21 26.45
N GLY A 316 37.79 6.96 25.50
CA GLY A 316 37.64 6.83 24.05
C GLY A 316 36.22 6.93 23.45
N GLU A 317 35.17 7.09 24.25
CA GLU A 317 33.79 7.19 23.80
C GLU A 317 33.46 8.68 23.65
N GLY A 318 33.24 9.10 22.40
CA GLY A 318 33.08 10.49 21.99
C GLY A 318 32.17 11.31 22.89
N GLY A 319 32.50 12.60 23.01
CA GLY A 319 31.92 13.58 23.93
C GLY A 319 30.43 13.38 24.21
N ARG A 320 30.13 12.76 25.35
CA ARG A 320 28.80 12.83 25.97
C ARG A 320 28.62 14.25 26.48
N ILE A 321 27.78 15.02 25.81
CA ILE A 321 27.31 16.30 26.30
C ILE A 321 26.35 15.98 27.45
N LEU A 322 26.78 16.21 28.68
CA LEU A 322 25.92 16.17 29.86
C LEU A 322 25.27 17.55 30.00
N TYR A 323 23.95 17.59 29.84
CA TYR A 323 23.16 18.78 30.13
C TYR A 323 22.95 18.87 31.64
N GLU A 324 23.46 19.93 32.27
CA GLU A 324 23.14 20.29 33.65
C GLU A 324 21.89 21.17 33.62
N MET A 325 20.78 20.67 34.19
CA MET A 325 19.53 21.43 34.29
C MET A 325 19.73 22.68 35.16
N GLY A 326 19.48 23.85 34.57
CA GLY A 326 19.48 25.11 35.28
C GLY A 326 18.24 25.22 36.17
N ARG A 327 18.35 25.93 37.29
CA ARG A 327 17.24 26.14 38.24
C ARG A 327 16.08 26.98 37.65
N GLU A 328 16.22 27.48 36.43
CA GLU A 328 15.24 28.26 35.67
C GLU A 328 14.53 27.43 34.59
N ASP A 329 14.87 26.15 34.42
CA ASP A 329 14.17 25.24 33.50
C ASP A 329 12.85 24.78 34.15
N ASP A 330 11.74 25.29 33.64
CA ASP A 330 10.35 25.01 34.01
C ASP A 330 9.85 23.69 33.40
N PHE A 331 10.50 22.59 33.80
CA PHE A 331 10.10 21.23 33.45
C PHE A 331 8.84 20.85 34.25
N ASP A 332 7.68 20.86 33.61
CA ASP A 332 6.41 20.40 34.19
C ASP A 332 6.44 18.88 34.41
N GLU A 333 6.44 18.44 35.68
CA GLU A 333 6.49 17.01 36.08
C GLU A 333 5.27 16.16 35.64
N GLU A 334 4.28 16.74 34.95
CA GLU A 334 3.01 16.04 34.61
C GLU A 334 3.01 15.35 33.23
N GLU A 335 4.04 15.52 32.39
CA GLU A 335 4.03 15.02 31.00
C GLU A 335 4.62 13.59 30.81
N ASP A 336 5.31 13.02 31.80
CA ASP A 336 6.16 11.82 31.59
C ASP A 336 5.79 10.57 32.45
N GLU A 337 4.49 10.33 32.70
CA GLU A 337 4.01 8.97 33.06
C GLU A 337 3.28 8.31 31.88
N ILE A 338 4.03 7.79 30.90
CA ILE A 338 3.54 6.76 29.94
C ILE A 338 4.60 5.68 29.66
#